data_AF-A0A3M1BEV4-F1
#
_entry.id   AF-A0A3M1BEV4-F1
#
_cell.length_a   1.000
_cell.length_b   1.000
_cell.length_c   1.000
_cell.angle_alpha   90.00
_cell.angle_beta   90.00
_cell.angle_gamma   90.00
#
_symmetry.space_group_name_H-M   'P 1'
#
loop_
_entity.id
_entity.type
_entity.pdbx_description
1 polymer ?
#
loop_
_entity_poly.entity_id
_entity_poly.type
_entity_poly.pdbx_seq_one_letter_code
_entity_poly.pdbx_strand_id
1 'polypeptide(L)'
;AELLHRFSAAVQHRDGDALQALVSPAHGLTVRISWWNPAVQFSPQEVADLFAEGRVYAWGVQDGSGLPVQGSFAQVILPLLDDVLGGEFERYCNDLESGSGPSAGLKIWPPEYAAVNYYALYRPAPADMEFDWATWAVGIEYVNGQPFIAFLVHYAWEI
;
A
#
# COMPACT_ATOMS: atom_id res chain seq x y z
N ALA A 1 -2.23 -9.01 -13.24
CA ALA A 1 -0.93 -8.76 -13.93
C ALA A 1 0.13 -9.48 -13.12
N GLU A 2 1.11 -10.11 -13.76
CA GLU A 2 2.12 -10.95 -13.10
C GLU A 2 2.83 -10.25 -11.93
N LEU A 3 3.17 -8.96 -12.08
CA LEU A 3 3.81 -8.15 -11.04
C LEU A 3 3.02 -8.12 -9.72
N LEU A 4 1.70 -7.93 -9.79
CA LEU A 4 0.84 -7.85 -8.60
C LEU A 4 0.65 -9.22 -7.92
N HIS A 5 0.65 -10.30 -8.71
CA HIS A 5 0.57 -11.65 -8.17
C HIS A 5 1.85 -11.98 -7.39
N ARG A 6 3.03 -11.69 -7.98
CA ARG A 6 4.32 -11.85 -7.31
C ARG A 6 4.45 -10.97 -6.06
N PHE A 7 3.91 -9.75 -6.11
CA PHE A 7 3.86 -8.87 -4.94
C PHE A 7 3.03 -9.47 -3.81
N SER A 8 1.85 -9.98 -4.11
CA SER A 8 1.00 -10.66 -3.13
C SER A 8 1.72 -11.86 -2.52
N ALA A 9 2.37 -12.69 -3.34
CA ALA A 9 3.14 -13.84 -2.88
C ALA A 9 4.34 -13.44 -2.00
N ALA A 10 5.07 -12.37 -2.35
CA ALA A 10 6.20 -11.87 -1.57
C ALA A 10 5.73 -11.39 -0.17
N VAL A 11 4.61 -10.67 -0.11
CA VAL A 11 4.00 -10.26 1.16
C VAL A 11 3.56 -11.47 1.96
N GLN A 12 2.74 -12.36 1.40
CA GLN A 12 2.18 -13.52 2.11
C GLN A 12 3.26 -14.45 2.68
N HIS A 13 4.35 -14.66 1.96
CA HIS A 13 5.47 -15.50 2.42
C HIS A 13 6.51 -14.75 3.25
N ARG A 14 6.33 -13.44 3.49
CA ARG A 14 7.32 -12.57 4.15
C ARG A 14 8.69 -12.63 3.47
N ASP A 15 8.69 -12.76 2.15
CA ASP A 15 9.89 -12.90 1.33
C ASP A 15 10.41 -11.51 0.94
N GLY A 16 11.32 -10.99 1.75
CA GLY A 16 11.91 -9.66 1.57
C GLY A 16 12.75 -9.55 0.31
N ASP A 17 13.49 -10.60 -0.04
CA ASP A 17 14.30 -10.63 -1.28
C ASP A 17 13.39 -10.60 -2.51
N ALA A 18 12.28 -11.36 -2.48
CA ALA A 18 11.27 -11.30 -3.52
C ALA A 18 10.62 -9.91 -3.61
N LEU A 19 10.30 -9.27 -2.47
CA LEU A 19 9.76 -7.90 -2.47
C LEU A 19 10.78 -6.90 -3.06
N GLN A 20 12.04 -6.98 -2.65
CA GLN A 20 13.13 -6.13 -3.15
C GLN A 20 13.27 -6.23 -4.68
N ALA A 21 13.12 -7.44 -5.24
CA ALA A 21 13.19 -7.65 -6.68
C ALA A 21 12.00 -7.06 -7.48
N LEU A 22 10.91 -6.69 -6.80
CA LEU A 22 9.69 -6.14 -7.41
C LEU A 22 9.59 -4.61 -7.28
N VAL A 23 10.34 -4.01 -6.35
CA VAL A 23 10.32 -2.56 -6.12
C VAL A 23 11.27 -1.81 -7.06
N SER A 24 11.07 -0.50 -7.21
CA SER A 24 11.89 0.32 -8.10
C SER A 24 13.36 0.25 -7.69
N PRO A 25 14.28 -0.21 -8.56
CA PRO A 25 15.70 -0.20 -8.24
C PRO A 25 16.29 1.23 -8.21
N ALA A 26 15.56 2.20 -8.78
CA ALA A 26 15.97 3.60 -8.80
C ALA A 26 15.49 4.37 -7.56
N HIS A 27 14.26 4.12 -7.11
CA HIS A 27 13.60 4.94 -6.08
C HIS A 27 13.23 4.16 -4.80
N GLY A 28 13.36 2.83 -4.83
CA GLY A 28 12.95 1.96 -3.73
C GLY A 28 11.43 1.88 -3.61
N LEU A 29 10.94 1.95 -2.37
CA LEU A 29 9.53 1.85 -2.04
C LEU A 29 9.10 3.04 -1.18
N THR A 30 8.05 3.73 -1.59
CA THR A 30 7.41 4.77 -0.79
C THR A 30 6.04 4.31 -0.33
N VAL A 31 5.73 4.44 0.95
CA VAL A 31 4.50 3.95 1.58
C VAL A 31 3.80 5.08 2.32
N ARG A 32 2.47 5.13 2.23
CA ARG A 32 1.63 6.11 2.92
C ARG A 32 0.32 5.46 3.40
N ILE A 33 -0.15 5.88 4.57
CA ILE A 33 -1.49 5.53 5.09
C ILE A 33 -2.41 6.73 4.91
N SER A 34 -3.40 6.69 4.03
CA SER A 34 -4.20 7.84 3.61
C SER A 34 -3.39 8.93 2.91
N TRP A 35 -3.95 9.53 1.86
CA TRP A 35 -3.21 10.44 0.97
C TRP A 35 -2.62 11.68 1.66
N TRP A 36 -3.18 12.11 2.79
CA TRP A 36 -2.81 13.34 3.50
C TRP A 36 -1.75 13.14 4.60
N ASN A 37 -1.44 11.89 4.98
CA ASN A 37 -0.38 11.60 5.95
C ASN A 37 1.01 11.67 5.31
N PRO A 38 2.08 11.77 6.11
CA PRO A 38 3.45 11.70 5.60
C PRO A 38 3.70 10.37 4.88
N ALA A 39 4.54 10.42 3.84
CA ALA A 39 5.10 9.22 3.24
C ALA A 39 6.37 8.78 3.97
N VAL A 40 6.57 7.47 4.05
CA VAL A 40 7.82 6.85 4.49
C VAL A 40 8.48 6.21 3.29
N GLN A 41 9.75 6.52 3.06
CA GLN A 41 10.52 6.00 1.93
C GLN A 41 11.59 5.03 2.41
N PHE A 42 11.72 3.93 1.68
CA PHE A 42 12.72 2.89 1.87
C PHE A 42 13.60 2.83 0.62
N SER A 43 14.91 2.85 0.82
CA SER A 43 15.86 2.59 -0.27
C SER A 43 15.69 1.15 -0.79
N PRO A 44 16.09 0.85 -2.04
CA PRO A 44 16.03 -0.51 -2.57
C PRO A 44 16.68 -1.55 -1.64
N GLN A 45 17.79 -1.19 -0.99
CA GLN A 45 18.54 -2.05 -0.08
C GLN A 45 17.76 -2.34 1.21
N GLU A 46 17.02 -1.36 1.75
CA GLU A 46 16.23 -1.52 2.97
C GLU A 46 15.00 -2.41 2.77
N VAL A 47 14.51 -2.56 1.53
CA VAL A 47 13.26 -3.30 1.25
C VAL A 47 13.33 -4.77 1.67
N ALA A 48 14.50 -5.41 1.54
CA ALA A 48 14.66 -6.82 1.88
C ALA A 48 14.45 -7.11 3.38
N ASP A 49 14.69 -6.13 4.24
CA ASP A 49 14.63 -6.32 5.68
C ASP A 49 13.26 -5.93 6.29
N LEU A 50 12.34 -5.32 5.51
CA LEU A 50 11.11 -4.70 6.03
C LEU A 50 10.20 -5.63 6.84
N PHE A 51 10.21 -6.92 6.53
CA PHE A 51 9.38 -7.89 7.26
C PHE A 51 9.96 -8.32 8.60
N ALA A 52 11.26 -8.08 8.83
CA ALA A 52 11.97 -8.52 10.03
C ALA A 52 12.54 -7.36 10.86
N GLU A 53 12.72 -6.19 10.26
CA GLU A 53 13.28 -5.02 10.91
C GLU A 53 12.31 -4.41 11.94
N GLY A 54 12.86 -3.78 12.98
CA GLY A 54 12.10 -3.24 14.11
C GLY A 54 12.19 -1.72 14.27
N ARG A 55 12.70 -0.99 13.27
CA ARG A 55 12.80 0.47 13.29
C ARG A 55 11.40 1.05 13.35
N VAL A 56 11.19 2.00 14.25
CA VAL A 56 9.90 2.67 14.40
C VAL A 56 9.84 3.86 13.45
N TYR A 57 8.76 3.93 12.66
CA TYR A 57 8.45 5.04 11.78
C TYR A 57 7.19 5.76 12.27
N ALA A 58 7.11 7.05 11.96
CA ALA A 58 5.89 7.83 12.11
C ALA A 58 5.11 7.77 10.79
N TRP A 59 3.94 7.12 10.82
CA TRP A 59 3.09 6.90 9.66
C TRP A 59 2.00 7.96 9.51
N GLY A 60 1.97 8.93 10.43
CA GLY A 60 0.99 10.00 10.47
C GLY A 60 0.02 9.85 11.64
N VAL A 61 -1.25 10.18 11.42
CA VAL A 61 -2.30 10.06 12.42
C VAL A 61 -3.51 9.31 11.86
N GLN A 62 -4.30 8.74 12.77
CA GLN A 62 -5.59 8.11 12.51
C GLN A 62 -6.63 9.12 12.05
N ASP A 63 -7.57 8.67 11.21
CA ASP A 63 -8.66 9.52 10.75
C ASP A 63 -9.74 9.59 11.84
N GLY A 64 -10.35 10.75 12.05
CA GLY A 64 -11.30 10.98 13.15
C GLY A 64 -10.67 11.13 14.55
N SER A 65 -9.81 10.21 15.00
CA SER A 65 -9.24 10.25 16.36
C SER A 65 -8.03 11.18 16.51
N GLY A 66 -7.25 11.36 15.43
CA GLY A 66 -6.00 12.12 15.43
C GLY A 66 -4.86 11.49 16.24
N LEU A 67 -5.01 10.24 16.68
CA LEU A 67 -3.95 9.52 17.41
C LEU A 67 -2.76 9.21 16.48
N PRO A 68 -1.52 9.30 16.98
CA PRO A 68 -0.35 9.00 16.17
C PRO A 68 -0.29 7.53 15.78
N VAL A 69 -0.04 7.27 14.50
CA VAL A 69 0.27 5.94 13.98
C VAL A 69 1.78 5.80 13.92
N GLN A 70 2.33 4.93 14.76
CA GLN A 70 3.77 4.70 14.84
C GLN A 70 4.09 3.22 15.07
N GLY A 71 5.18 2.77 14.45
CA GLY A 71 5.65 1.39 14.58
C GLY A 71 6.55 1.01 13.41
N SER A 72 7.08 -0.20 13.44
CA SER A 72 7.81 -0.77 12.30
C SER A 72 6.90 -1.08 11.13
N PHE A 73 7.51 -1.33 9.97
CA PHE A 73 6.77 -1.81 8.81
C PHE A 73 5.98 -3.09 9.15
N ALA A 74 6.62 -4.04 9.82
CA ALA A 74 5.99 -5.31 10.24
C ALA A 74 4.84 -5.13 11.24
N GLN A 75 4.86 -4.08 12.06
CA GLN A 75 3.81 -3.81 13.06
C GLN A 75 2.63 -3.03 12.49
N VAL A 76 2.86 -2.14 11.52
CA VAL A 76 1.84 -1.20 11.03
C VAL A 76 1.40 -1.53 9.62
N ILE A 77 2.33 -1.65 8.68
CA ILE A 77 2.02 -1.79 7.25
C ILE A 77 1.70 -3.23 6.88
N LEU A 78 2.47 -4.19 7.40
CA LEU A 78 2.30 -5.60 7.07
C LEU A 78 0.89 -6.11 7.39
N PRO A 79 0.27 -5.83 8.57
CA PRO A 79 -1.11 -6.23 8.83
C PRO A 79 -2.12 -5.62 7.85
N LEU A 80 -1.90 -4.37 7.42
CA LEU A 80 -2.77 -3.71 6.44
C LEU A 80 -2.61 -4.31 5.03
N LEU A 81 -1.40 -4.74 4.67
CA LEU A 81 -1.17 -5.48 3.44
C LEU A 81 -1.81 -6.86 3.50
N ASP A 82 -1.70 -7.57 4.63
CA ASP A 82 -2.32 -8.87 4.83
C ASP A 82 -3.84 -8.81 4.77
N ASP A 83 -4.46 -7.76 5.30
CA ASP A 83 -5.92 -7.58 5.25
C ASP A 83 -6.42 -7.66 3.81
N VAL A 84 -5.77 -6.94 2.89
CA VAL A 84 -6.18 -6.91 1.48
C VAL A 84 -5.64 -8.10 0.69
N LEU A 85 -4.36 -8.42 0.84
CA LEU A 85 -3.68 -9.41 0.00
C LEU A 85 -3.83 -10.84 0.51
N GLY A 86 -4.30 -11.04 1.75
CA GLY A 86 -4.54 -12.36 2.34
C GLY A 86 -5.85 -13.02 1.90
N GLY A 87 -6.74 -12.27 1.25
CA GLY A 87 -8.05 -12.74 0.78
C GLY A 87 -8.33 -12.45 -0.70
N GLU A 88 -9.60 -12.56 -1.07
CA GLU A 88 -10.08 -12.14 -2.39
C GLU A 88 -10.20 -10.61 -2.43
N PHE A 89 -9.63 -10.00 -3.46
CA PHE A 89 -9.72 -8.57 -3.72
C PHE A 89 -10.09 -8.30 -5.17
N GLU A 90 -10.79 -7.19 -5.38
CA GLU A 90 -11.09 -6.62 -6.69
C GLU A 90 -9.95 -5.70 -7.13
N ARG A 91 -9.80 -5.53 -8.45
CA ARG A 91 -8.71 -4.74 -9.02
C ARG A 91 -9.23 -3.71 -10.00
N TYR A 92 -8.84 -2.47 -9.78
CA TYR A 92 -9.17 -1.32 -10.62
C TYR A 92 -7.90 -0.62 -11.13
N CYS A 93 -7.96 -0.06 -12.34
CA CYS A 93 -6.83 0.62 -12.97
C CYS A 93 -7.04 2.13 -12.90
N ASN A 94 -6.11 2.87 -12.28
CA ASN A 94 -6.18 4.32 -12.16
C ASN A 94 -7.53 4.86 -11.65
N ASP A 95 -8.20 4.08 -10.82
CA ASP A 95 -9.54 4.40 -10.32
C ASP A 95 -9.60 4.17 -8.81
N LEU A 96 -9.65 5.30 -8.08
CA LEU A 96 -9.92 5.33 -6.65
C LEU A 96 -11.34 5.84 -6.33
N GLU A 97 -12.11 6.29 -7.31
CA GLU A 97 -13.39 6.96 -7.09
C GLU A 97 -14.57 5.99 -7.24
N SER A 98 -14.58 5.16 -8.28
CA SER A 98 -15.77 4.42 -8.71
C SER A 98 -15.94 3.05 -8.04
N GLY A 99 -14.84 2.39 -7.64
CA GLY A 99 -14.87 0.96 -7.29
C GLY A 99 -14.13 0.52 -6.02
N SER A 100 -13.31 1.38 -5.42
CA SER A 100 -12.37 0.97 -4.36
C SER A 100 -12.83 1.30 -2.93
N GLY A 101 -14.12 1.10 -2.67
CA GLY A 101 -14.73 1.24 -1.33
C GLY A 101 -15.54 2.53 -1.12
N PRO A 102 -16.73 2.49 -0.50
CA PRO A 102 -17.51 3.67 -0.18
C PRO A 102 -16.85 4.46 0.96
N SER A 103 -16.52 5.73 0.74
CA SER A 103 -15.99 6.60 1.79
C SER A 103 -16.74 7.91 1.83
N ALA A 104 -16.94 8.46 3.03
CA ALA A 104 -17.35 9.85 3.20
C ALA A 104 -16.20 10.83 2.88
N GLY A 105 -14.95 10.36 2.96
CA GLY A 105 -13.74 11.11 2.64
C GLY A 105 -13.27 10.93 1.20
N LEU A 106 -12.31 11.78 0.79
CA LEU A 106 -11.71 11.73 -0.54
C LEU A 106 -10.60 10.68 -0.61
N LYS A 107 -10.68 9.77 -1.59
CA LYS A 107 -9.62 8.82 -1.95
C LYS A 107 -8.78 9.39 -3.09
N ILE A 108 -7.80 10.22 -2.74
CA ILE A 108 -6.98 10.97 -3.72
C ILE A 108 -5.67 10.24 -3.98
N TRP A 109 -5.39 9.91 -5.24
CA TRP A 109 -4.03 9.58 -5.62
C TRP A 109 -3.11 10.80 -5.39
N PRO A 110 -2.05 10.71 -4.56
CA PRO A 110 -1.27 11.88 -4.18
C PRO A 110 -0.79 12.68 -5.41
N PRO A 111 -0.99 14.01 -5.46
CA PRO A 111 -0.65 14.82 -6.63
C PRO A 111 0.82 14.71 -7.06
N GLU A 112 1.73 14.50 -6.13
CA GLU A 112 3.14 14.25 -6.39
C GLU A 112 3.40 12.97 -7.20
N TYR A 113 2.43 12.05 -7.25
CA TYR A 113 2.49 10.80 -8.01
C TYR A 113 1.61 10.83 -9.27
N ALA A 114 1.04 11.99 -9.65
CA ALA A 114 0.05 12.08 -10.73
C ALA A 114 0.51 11.54 -12.09
N ALA A 115 1.82 11.50 -12.35
CA ALA A 115 2.41 10.95 -13.57
C ALA A 115 2.56 9.42 -13.57
N VAL A 116 2.22 8.75 -12.45
CA VAL A 116 2.43 7.32 -12.22
C VAL A 116 1.09 6.60 -12.30
N ASN A 117 1.02 5.57 -13.14
CA ASN A 117 -0.15 4.69 -13.19
C ASN A 117 -0.18 3.78 -11.96
N TYR A 118 -1.37 3.46 -11.47
CA TYR A 118 -1.55 2.60 -10.30
C TYR A 118 -2.66 1.57 -10.51
N TYR A 119 -2.59 0.51 -9.70
CA TYR A 119 -3.68 -0.44 -9.50
C TYR A 119 -4.26 -0.25 -8.10
N ALA A 120 -5.57 -0.10 -7.98
CA ALA A 120 -6.25 -0.17 -6.70
C ALA A 120 -6.66 -1.63 -6.45
N LEU A 121 -6.14 -2.21 -5.38
CA LEU A 121 -6.47 -3.54 -4.88
C LEU A 121 -7.47 -3.35 -3.74
N TYR A 122 -8.73 -3.66 -3.99
CA TYR A 122 -9.84 -3.37 -3.10
C TYR A 122 -10.37 -4.64 -2.48
N ARG A 123 -10.34 -4.72 -1.16
CA ARG A 123 -11.06 -5.74 -0.40
C ARG A 123 -12.43 -5.17 0.00
N PRO A 124 -13.55 -5.75 -0.46
CA PRO A 124 -14.87 -5.33 -0.03
C PRO A 124 -15.12 -5.65 1.43
N ALA A 125 -15.98 -4.85 2.05
CA ALA A 125 -16.47 -5.11 3.39
C ALA A 125 -17.23 -6.44 3.49
N PRO A 126 -17.04 -7.21 4.57
CA PRO A 126 -17.95 -8.30 4.92
C PRO A 126 -19.39 -7.79 5.03
N ALA A 127 -20.36 -8.64 4.70
CA ALA A 127 -21.77 -8.25 4.62
C ALA A 127 -22.35 -7.69 5.95
N ASP A 128 -21.77 -8.05 7.08
CA ASP A 128 -22.15 -7.63 8.43
C ASP A 128 -21.29 -6.49 9.00
N MET A 129 -20.27 -6.04 8.26
CA MET A 129 -19.33 -4.99 8.67
C MET A 129 -19.10 -3.99 7.53
N GLU A 130 -20.14 -3.26 7.14
CA GLU A 130 -20.17 -2.35 5.96
C GLU A 130 -18.99 -1.36 5.88
N PHE A 131 -18.43 -0.97 7.01
CA PHE A 131 -17.31 -0.04 7.11
C PHE A 131 -15.93 -0.71 7.13
N ASP A 132 -15.85 -2.02 7.32
CA ASP A 132 -14.59 -2.74 7.33
C ASP A 132 -14.17 -3.07 5.90
N TRP A 133 -13.80 -2.05 5.11
CA TRP A 133 -13.20 -2.22 3.78
C TRP A 133 -11.80 -1.62 3.74
N ALA A 134 -10.97 -2.10 2.82
CA ALA A 134 -9.61 -1.60 2.65
C ALA A 134 -9.16 -1.62 1.17
N THR A 135 -8.33 -0.65 0.81
CA THR A 135 -7.75 -0.52 -0.53
C THR A 135 -6.27 -0.19 -0.44
N TRP A 136 -5.45 -0.90 -1.23
CA TRP A 136 -4.09 -0.46 -1.57
C TRP A 136 -4.02 0.06 -3.00
N ALA A 137 -3.63 1.32 -3.17
CA ALA A 137 -3.19 1.84 -4.46
C ALA A 137 -1.70 1.55 -4.65
N VAL A 138 -1.39 0.71 -5.64
CA VAL A 138 -0.05 0.25 -5.98
C VAL A 138 0.44 0.98 -7.22
N GLY A 139 1.32 1.97 -7.04
CA GLY A 139 1.90 2.78 -8.10
C GLY A 139 3.05 2.06 -8.81
N ILE A 140 2.97 2.04 -10.14
CA ILE A 140 3.89 1.32 -11.01
C ILE A 140 4.78 2.30 -11.79
N GLU A 141 6.07 2.24 -11.52
CA GLU A 141 7.09 2.95 -12.27
C GLU A 141 7.73 2.04 -13.33
N TYR A 142 8.14 2.62 -14.46
CA TYR A 142 8.90 1.90 -15.47
C TYR A 142 10.37 2.35 -15.46
N VAL A 143 11.27 1.43 -15.12
CA VAL A 143 12.73 1.65 -15.21
C VAL A 143 13.25 0.85 -16.39
N ASN A 144 13.80 1.53 -17.39
CA ASN A 144 14.27 0.93 -18.65
C ASN A 144 13.21 0.05 -19.35
N GLY A 145 11.93 0.44 -19.27
CA GLY A 145 10.81 -0.28 -19.88
C GLY A 145 10.29 -1.48 -19.09
N GLN A 146 10.86 -1.78 -17.91
CA GLN A 146 10.37 -2.83 -17.01
C GLN A 146 9.55 -2.22 -15.86
N PRO A 147 8.38 -2.78 -15.53
CA PRO A 147 7.53 -2.26 -14.46
C PRO A 147 8.01 -2.71 -13.07
N PHE A 148 7.98 -1.78 -12.12
CA PHE A 148 8.32 -1.97 -10.72
C PHE A 148 7.32 -1.25 -9.82
N ILE A 149 7.15 -1.74 -8.59
CA ILE A 149 6.35 -1.07 -7.57
C ILE A 149 7.19 0.05 -6.96
N ALA A 150 6.69 1.28 -6.98
CA ALA A 150 7.36 2.43 -6.41
C ALA A 150 6.59 3.06 -5.25
N PHE A 151 5.25 2.93 -5.26
CA PHE A 151 4.37 3.61 -4.32
C PHE A 151 3.29 2.66 -3.81
N LEU A 152 3.00 2.75 -2.51
CA LEU A 152 1.87 2.10 -1.86
C LEU A 152 1.10 3.15 -1.07
N VAL A 153 -0.19 3.32 -1.36
CA VAL A 153 -1.07 4.19 -0.56
C VAL A 153 -2.28 3.40 -0.08
N HIS A 154 -2.44 3.33 1.24
CA HIS A 154 -3.56 2.64 1.87
C HIS A 154 -4.75 3.57 2.07
N TYR A 155 -5.95 3.05 1.89
CA TYR A 155 -7.22 3.70 2.21
C TYR A 155 -8.12 2.69 2.92
N ALA A 156 -8.81 3.13 3.96
CA ALA A 156 -9.85 2.37 4.64
C ALA A 156 -10.92 3.35 5.14
N TRP A 157 -12.02 2.82 5.67
CA TRP A 157 -12.95 3.63 6.46
C TRP A 157 -12.26 4.20 7.69
N GLU A 158 -12.81 5.29 8.26
CA GLU A 158 -12.29 5.96 9.45
C GLU A 158 -11.88 4.97 10.56
N ILE A 159 -10.57 4.96 10.88
CA ILE A 159 -9.97 4.29 12.04
C ILE A 159 -9.26 5.34 12.87
#